data_AF-A0A976PGN7-F1
#
_entry.id   AF-A0A976PGN7-F1
#
_cell.length_a   1.000
_cell.length_b   1.000
_cell.length_c   1.000
_cell.angle_alpha   90.00
_cell.angle_beta   90.00
_cell.angle_gamma   90.00
#
_symmetry.space_group_name_H-M   'P 1'
#
loop_
_entity.id
_entity.type
_entity.pdbx_description
1 polymer ?
#
loop_
_entity_poly.entity_id
_entity_poly.type
_entity_poly.pdbx_seq_one_letter_code
_entity_poly.pdbx_strand_id
1 'polypeptide(L)'
;MELPRRKNEQSLKTLVQLGTKGFFPLFYDNWIEEHFEKQYSNLTSQEKQKAKQIMQKLVKHKSIDRKRTLLMALDENERRTFIKAFMKMVEGQILDEKPELH
;
A
#
# COMPACT_ATOMS: atom_id res chain seq x y z
N MET A 1 4.14 27.08 -13.56
CA MET A 1 3.64 25.69 -13.74
C MET A 1 3.30 25.12 -12.38
N GLU A 2 2.02 25.06 -12.01
CA GLU A 2 1.62 24.44 -10.75
C GLU A 2 1.39 22.93 -10.95
N LEU A 3 2.11 22.11 -10.17
CA LEU A 3 2.03 20.65 -10.22
C LEU A 3 0.70 20.17 -9.60
N PRO A 4 -0.01 19.18 -10.20
CA PRO A 4 -1.30 18.74 -9.71
C PRO A 4 -1.15 17.82 -8.50
N ARG A 5 -0.96 18.40 -7.30
CA ARG A 5 -0.84 17.65 -6.04
C ARG A 5 -2.09 16.78 -5.73
N ARG A 6 -3.29 17.23 -6.13
CA ARG A 6 -4.56 16.56 -5.82
C ARG A 6 -4.79 15.21 -6.52
N LYS A 7 -4.31 15.03 -7.77
CA LYS A 7 -4.59 13.80 -8.54
C LYS A 7 -3.87 12.56 -8.01
N ASN A 8 -2.73 12.75 -7.36
CA ASN A 8 -1.87 11.66 -6.90
C ASN A 8 -2.40 11.02 -5.60
N GLU A 9 -3.05 11.81 -4.74
CA GLU A 9 -3.71 11.32 -3.53
C GLU A 9 -4.95 10.48 -3.87
N GLN A 10 -5.68 10.88 -4.91
CA GLN A 10 -6.79 10.10 -5.47
C GLN A 10 -6.32 8.72 -5.94
N SER A 11 -5.14 8.64 -6.59
CA SER A 11 -4.58 7.37 -7.04
C SER A 11 -4.34 6.39 -5.90
N LEU A 12 -3.89 6.84 -4.73
CA LEU A 12 -3.68 5.95 -3.59
C LEU A 12 -5.01 5.50 -2.99
N LYS A 13 -5.96 6.42 -2.80
CA LYS A 13 -7.30 6.09 -2.30
C LYS A 13 -7.99 5.05 -3.18
N THR A 14 -7.91 5.19 -4.51
CA THR A 14 -8.43 4.19 -5.44
C THR A 14 -7.74 2.83 -5.30
N LEU A 15 -6.43 2.80 -5.05
CA LEU A 15 -5.72 1.54 -4.83
C LEU A 15 -6.17 0.85 -3.54
N VAL A 16 -6.38 1.60 -2.45
CA VAL A 16 -6.89 1.05 -1.20
C VAL A 16 -8.34 0.55 -1.38
N GLN A 17 -9.19 1.32 -2.07
CA GLN A 17 -10.56 0.90 -2.44
C GLN A 17 -10.61 -0.37 -3.30
N LEU A 18 -9.64 -0.57 -4.19
CA LEU A 18 -9.52 -1.82 -4.93
C LEU A 18 -9.10 -2.96 -3.99
N GLY A 19 -8.18 -2.67 -3.05
CA GLY A 19 -7.75 -3.59 -2.01
C GLY A 19 -8.90 -4.06 -1.11
N THR A 20 -9.86 -3.19 -0.76
CA THR A 20 -11.03 -3.60 0.04
C THR A 20 -11.92 -4.61 -0.69
N LYS A 21 -11.85 -4.65 -2.02
CA LYS A 21 -12.52 -5.62 -2.89
C LYS A 21 -11.66 -6.84 -3.23
N GLY A 22 -10.46 -6.94 -2.66
CA GLY A 22 -9.51 -8.03 -2.93
C GLY A 22 -8.66 -7.86 -4.19
N PHE A 23 -8.71 -6.69 -4.85
CA PHE A 23 -7.91 -6.44 -6.06
C PHE A 23 -6.62 -5.68 -5.72
N PHE A 24 -5.47 -6.32 -5.98
CA PHE A 24 -4.15 -5.83 -5.60
C PHE A 24 -3.23 -5.57 -6.81
N PRO A 25 -3.55 -4.60 -7.69
CA PRO A 25 -2.84 -4.41 -8.94
C PRO A 25 -1.37 -3.98 -8.78
N LEU A 26 -0.91 -3.63 -7.58
CA LEU A 26 0.49 -3.24 -7.35
C LEU A 26 1.42 -4.38 -6.95
N PHE A 27 0.86 -5.51 -6.55
CA PHE A 27 1.60 -6.60 -5.95
C PHE A 27 1.54 -7.82 -6.84
N TYR A 28 2.60 -8.62 -6.82
CA TYR A 28 2.59 -9.95 -7.41
C TYR A 28 1.95 -10.92 -6.43
N ASP A 29 1.30 -11.97 -6.95
CA ASP A 29 0.52 -12.91 -6.15
C ASP A 29 1.38 -13.56 -5.05
N ASN A 30 2.61 -13.96 -5.38
CA ASN A 30 3.55 -14.52 -4.42
C ASN A 30 3.87 -13.56 -3.26
N TRP A 31 3.90 -12.24 -3.48
CA TRP A 31 4.15 -11.27 -2.42
C TRP A 31 2.96 -11.14 -1.47
N ILE A 32 1.76 -11.36 -1.98
CA ILE A 32 0.52 -11.35 -1.21
C ILE A 32 0.38 -12.65 -0.42
N GLU A 33 0.67 -13.79 -1.03
CA GLU A 33 0.70 -15.11 -0.37
C GLU A 33 1.70 -15.10 0.79
N GLU A 34 2.94 -14.65 0.54
CA GLU A 34 3.96 -14.47 1.59
C GLU A 34 3.52 -13.50 2.71
N HIS A 35 2.59 -12.59 2.41
CA HIS A 35 2.02 -11.70 3.42
C HIS A 35 1.00 -12.42 4.30
N PHE A 36 0.18 -13.30 3.72
CA PHE A 36 -0.84 -14.04 4.48
C PHE A 36 -0.27 -15.23 5.25
N GLU A 37 0.79 -15.86 4.76
CA GLU A 37 1.43 -17.01 5.43
C GLU A 37 2.20 -16.62 6.70
N LYS A 38 2.74 -15.40 6.75
CA LYS A 38 3.53 -14.92 7.88
C LYS A 38 2.66 -14.09 8.81
N GLN A 39 2.62 -14.47 10.10
CA GLN A 39 2.05 -13.62 11.14
C GLN A 39 2.99 -12.42 11.37
N TYR A 40 2.73 -11.30 10.70
CA TYR A 40 3.51 -10.09 10.91
C TYR A 40 3.10 -9.42 12.23
N SER A 41 4.08 -9.13 13.07
CA SER A 41 3.93 -8.25 14.25
C SER A 41 3.45 -6.85 13.84
N ASN A 42 3.13 -5.95 14.77
CA ASN A 42 2.80 -4.58 14.40
C ASN A 42 3.99 -3.83 13.74
N LEU A 43 3.71 -2.81 12.93
CA LEU A 43 4.76 -1.94 12.37
C LEU A 43 5.37 -1.09 13.50
N THR A 44 6.70 -1.11 13.62
CA THR A 44 7.48 -0.18 14.44
C THR A 44 7.40 1.25 13.90
N SER A 45 7.79 2.24 14.71
CA SER A 45 7.81 3.64 14.26
C SER A 45 8.74 3.87 13.06
N GLN A 46 9.88 3.17 13.01
CA GLN A 46 10.82 3.25 11.88
C GLN A 46 10.22 2.66 10.60
N GLU A 47 9.59 1.48 10.69
CA GLU A 47 8.90 0.86 9.55
C GLU A 47 7.74 1.73 9.05
N LYS A 48 6.96 2.35 9.93
CA LYS A 48 5.91 3.31 9.55
C LYS A 48 6.47 4.49 8.78
N GLN A 49 7.59 5.04 9.24
CA GLN A 49 8.26 6.14 8.54
C GLN A 49 8.77 5.70 7.16
N LYS A 50 9.34 4.49 7.07
CA LYS A 50 9.84 3.93 5.81
C LYS A 50 8.71 3.66 4.82
N ALA A 51 7.62 3.05 5.28
CA ALA A 51 6.40 2.86 4.48
C ALA A 51 5.84 4.18 3.97
N LYS A 52 5.79 5.22 4.82
CA LYS A 52 5.35 6.57 4.42
C LYS A 52 6.23 7.16 3.32
N GLN A 53 7.55 7.00 3.42
CA GLN A 53 8.48 7.46 2.37
C GLN A 53 8.28 6.72 1.05
N ILE A 54 8.13 5.39 1.09
CA ILE A 54 7.85 4.57 -0.10
C ILE A 54 6.54 5.01 -0.73
N MET A 55 5.50 5.21 0.08
CA MET A 55 4.19 5.67 -0.37
C MET A 55 4.26 7.04 -1.04
N GLN A 56 5.02 7.98 -0.46
CA GLN A 56 5.27 9.29 -1.05
C GLN A 56 6.02 9.22 -2.40
N LYS A 57 6.92 8.26 -2.58
CA LYS A 57 7.56 8.03 -3.89
C LYS A 57 6.56 7.42 -4.88
N LEU A 58 5.77 6.44 -4.44
CA LEU A 58 4.82 5.71 -5.26
C LEU A 58 3.72 6.62 -5.85
N VAL A 59 3.18 7.55 -5.06
CA VAL A 59 2.16 8.49 -5.53
C VAL A 59 2.67 9.51 -6.56
N LYS A 60 3.99 9.70 -6.71
CA LYS A 60 4.56 10.55 -7.77
C LYS A 60 4.42 9.93 -9.15
N HIS A 61 4.26 8.61 -9.23
CA HIS A 61 4.14 7.89 -10.49
C HIS A 61 2.67 7.75 -10.90
N LYS A 62 2.33 8.17 -12.12
CA LYS A 62 0.96 8.11 -12.65
C LYS A 62 0.55 6.70 -13.06
N SER A 63 1.40 6.00 -13.84
CA SER A 63 1.09 4.65 -14.33
C SER A 63 1.29 3.57 -13.26
N ILE A 64 0.47 2.53 -13.34
CA ILE A 64 0.59 1.33 -12.49
C ILE A 64 1.94 0.66 -12.73
N ASP A 65 2.39 0.56 -13.99
CA ASP A 65 3.68 -0.06 -14.32
C ASP A 65 4.85 0.62 -13.63
N ARG A 66 4.90 1.96 -13.63
CA ARG A 66 5.98 2.69 -12.94
C ARG A 66 5.93 2.51 -11.42
N LYS A 67 4.72 2.40 -10.84
CA LYS A 67 4.55 2.08 -9.42
C LYS A 67 5.05 0.66 -9.12
N ARG A 68 4.72 -0.32 -9.96
CA ARG A 68 5.23 -1.70 -9.86
C ARG A 68 6.75 -1.75 -9.99
N THR A 69 7.33 -1.07 -10.98
CA THR A 69 8.79 -0.98 -11.15
C THR A 69 9.47 -0.39 -9.91
N LEU A 70 8.88 0.64 -9.31
CA LEU A 70 9.40 1.18 -8.05
C LEU A 70 9.37 0.15 -6.92
N LEU A 71 8.28 -0.62 -6.78
CA LEU A 71 8.18 -1.67 -5.77
C LEU A 71 9.15 -2.84 -6.04
N MET A 72 9.42 -3.16 -7.30
CA MET A 72 10.42 -4.17 -7.69
C MET A 72 11.85 -3.74 -7.37
N ALA A 73 12.12 -2.43 -7.36
CA ALA A 73 13.43 -1.89 -7.02
C ALA A 73 13.71 -1.79 -5.52
N LEU A 74 12.70 -2.05 -4.67
CA LEU A 74 12.86 -2.08 -3.22
C LEU A 74 13.55 -3.38 -2.78
N ASP A 75 14.29 -3.32 -1.68
CA ASP A 75 14.74 -4.54 -1.02
C ASP A 75 13.55 -5.34 -0.43
N GLU A 76 13.79 -6.61 -0.11
CA GLU A 76 12.74 -7.49 0.38
C GLU A 76 12.08 -6.97 1.68
N ASN A 77 12.86 -6.41 2.59
CA ASN A 77 12.36 -5.89 3.87
C ASN A 77 11.54 -4.61 3.66
N GLU A 78 11.98 -3.72 2.77
CA GLU A 78 11.26 -2.53 2.34
C GLU A 78 9.92 -2.89 1.71
N ARG A 79 9.94 -3.87 0.82
CA ARG A 79 8.74 -4.38 0.14
C ARG A 79 7.75 -4.96 1.14
N ARG A 80 8.21 -5.85 2.04
CA ARG A 80 7.39 -6.42 3.11
C ARG A 80 6.81 -5.35 4.02
N THR A 81 7.62 -4.37 4.40
CA THR A 81 7.20 -3.22 5.22
C THR A 81 6.10 -2.41 4.52
N PHE A 82 6.25 -2.16 3.23
CA PHE A 82 5.27 -1.42 2.45
C PHE A 82 3.96 -2.20 2.28
N ILE A 83 4.02 -3.49 1.92
CA ILE A 83 2.83 -4.34 1.78
C ILE A 83 2.03 -4.37 3.10
N LYS A 84 2.72 -4.62 4.21
CA LYS A 84 2.12 -4.63 5.56
C LYS A 84 1.45 -3.30 5.91
N ALA A 85 2.08 -2.18 5.58
CA ALA A 85 1.48 -0.86 5.81
C ALA A 85 0.26 -0.62 4.91
N PHE A 86 0.34 -1.03 3.65
CA PHE A 86 -0.77 -0.93 2.70
C PHE A 86 -1.96 -1.77 3.14
N MET A 87 -1.73 -3.02 3.55
CA MET A 87 -2.79 -3.91 4.04
C MET A 87 -3.47 -3.36 5.29
N LYS A 88 -2.71 -2.78 6.24
CA LYS A 88 -3.32 -2.08 7.39
C LYS A 88 -4.22 -0.90 6.98
N MET A 89 -3.90 -0.21 5.89
CA MET A 89 -4.77 0.86 5.36
C MET A 89 -6.05 0.28 4.75
N VAL A 90 -5.95 -0.85 4.03
CA VAL A 90 -7.09 -1.57 3.48
C VAL A 90 -7.99 -2.10 4.60
N GLU A 91 -7.41 -2.74 5.62
CA GLU A 91 -8.13 -3.21 6.81
C GLU A 91 -8.84 -2.06 7.53
N GLY A 92 -8.13 -0.95 7.77
CA GLY A 92 -8.72 0.25 8.37
C GLY A 92 -9.92 0.76 7.57
N GLN A 93 -9.81 0.80 6.24
CA GLN A 93 -10.92 1.22 5.39
C GLN A 93 -12.10 0.22 5.43
N ILE A 94 -11.84 -1.09 5.49
CA ILE A 94 -12.91 -2.11 5.62
C ILE A 94 -13.67 -1.92 6.94
N LEU A 95 -12.95 -1.65 8.03
CA LEU A 95 -13.54 -1.40 9.35
C LEU A 95 -14.36 -0.11 9.35
N ASP A 96 -13.85 0.96 8.74
CA ASP A 96 -14.57 2.23 8.60
C ASP A 96 -15.86 2.08 7.74
N GLU A 97 -15.85 1.21 6.73
CA GLU A 97 -17.00 0.94 5.85
C GLU A 97 -18.06 0.02 6.51
N LYS A 98 -17.73 -0.69 7.60
CA LYS A 98 -18.63 -1.60 8.32
C LYS A 98 -18.59 -1.37 9.85
N PRO A 99 -19.14 -0.26 10.35
CA PRO A 99 -19.12 0.06 11.79
C PRO A 99 -20.03 -0.83 12.67
N GLU A 100 -20.79 -1.77 12.11
CA GLU A 100 -21.84 -2.51 12.83
C GLU A 100 -21.41 -3.80 13.53
N LEU A 101 -20.11 -4.03 13.77
CA LEU A 101 -19.64 -5.11 14.64
C LEU A 101 -19.09 -4.52 15.94
N HIS A 102 -20.01 -4.06 16.79
CA HIS A 102 -19.79 -3.74 18.20
C HIS A 102 -20.58 -4.69 19.08
#